data_AF-A0A832CJI3-F1
#
_entry.id   AF-A0A832CJI3-F1
#
_cell.length_a   1.000
_cell.length_b   1.000
_cell.length_c   1.000
_cell.angle_alpha   90.00
_cell.angle_beta   90.00
_cell.angle_gamma   90.00
#
_symmetry.space_group_name_H-M   'P 1'
#
loop_
_entity.id
_entity.type
_entity.pdbx_description
1 polymer ?
#
loop_
_entity_poly.entity_id
_entity_poly.type
_entity_poly.pdbx_seq_one_letter_code
_entity_poly.pdbx_strand_id
1 'polypeptide(L)'
;MQFLELFDGPDPCDCYRRTTSIMPQQALALMNNELVLAASRTLAERLWQELPAAGGPATADAAASDAWFVTAAFEQILTRPPTAQETALSLEFLKRQRSAYAAAGVASGEQAAARSRVSLIHALFNHNDFITIR
;
A
#
# COMPACT_ATOMS: atom_id res chain seq x y z
N MET A 1 3.39 -6.92 23.24
CA MET A 1 3.63 -6.15 22.00
C MET A 1 2.61 -5.04 21.94
N GLN A 2 2.95 -3.84 22.42
CA GLN A 2 2.02 -2.72 22.65
C GLN A 2 1.24 -2.29 21.39
N PHE A 3 1.79 -2.52 20.19
CA PHE A 3 1.11 -2.25 18.92
C PHE A 3 -0.10 -3.16 18.67
N LEU A 4 -0.05 -4.42 19.12
CA LEU A 4 -1.13 -5.40 18.87
C LEU A 4 -2.34 -5.19 19.79
N GLU A 5 -2.21 -4.42 20.86
CA GLU A 5 -3.32 -4.08 21.77
C GLU A 5 -4.41 -3.25 21.06
N LEU A 6 -4.03 -2.48 20.04
CA LEU A 6 -4.97 -1.73 19.18
C LEU A 6 -5.77 -2.63 18.22
N PHE A 7 -5.34 -3.89 18.03
CA PHE A 7 -5.95 -4.83 17.09
C PHE A 7 -6.95 -5.78 17.74
N ASP A 8 -7.44 -5.46 18.94
CA ASP A 8 -8.48 -6.21 19.66
C ASP A 8 -8.17 -7.71 19.70
N GLY A 9 -7.02 -8.04 20.31
CA GLY A 9 -6.56 -9.41 20.45
C GLY A 9 -7.59 -10.28 21.22
N PRO A 10 -7.67 -11.60 20.95
CA PRO A 10 -8.63 -12.46 21.62
C PRO A 10 -8.41 -12.46 23.14
N ASP A 11 -9.40 -12.00 23.90
CA ASP A 11 -9.44 -12.11 25.36
C ASP A 11 -9.95 -13.51 25.76
N PRO A 12 -9.18 -14.30 26.55
CA PRO A 12 -9.61 -15.61 27.02
C PRO A 12 -10.85 -15.56 27.94
N CYS A 13 -11.25 -14.38 28.43
CA CYS A 13 -12.44 -14.17 29.27
C CYS A 13 -13.69 -13.77 28.48
N ASP A 14 -13.61 -13.50 27.18
CA ASP A 14 -14.78 -13.19 26.36
C ASP A 14 -15.50 -14.47 25.91
N CYS A 15 -16.81 -14.53 26.17
CA CYS A 15 -17.70 -15.60 25.71
C CYS A 15 -17.66 -15.76 24.17
N TYR A 16 -18.04 -16.94 23.68
CA TYR A 16 -18.00 -17.45 22.28
C TYR A 16 -18.58 -16.57 21.14
N ARG A 17 -18.89 -15.29 21.36
CA ARG A 17 -19.32 -14.33 20.34
C ARG A 17 -18.44 -13.08 20.41
N ARG A 18 -17.55 -12.94 19.43
CA ARG A 18 -16.74 -11.72 19.25
C ARG A 18 -17.65 -10.51 19.04
N THR A 19 -17.45 -9.48 19.85
CA THR A 19 -17.96 -8.14 19.60
C THR A 19 -17.19 -7.56 18.42
N THR A 20 -17.85 -7.32 17.29
CA THR A 20 -17.22 -6.64 16.15
C THR A 20 -17.14 -5.15 16.44
N SER A 21 -15.99 -4.68 16.90
CA SER A 21 -15.72 -3.24 17.05
C SER A 21 -14.76 -2.80 15.96
N ILE A 22 -15.14 -1.77 15.19
CA ILE A 22 -14.22 -1.09 14.26
C ILE A 22 -13.57 0.02 15.08
N MET A 23 -12.35 -0.20 15.58
CA MET A 23 -11.62 0.82 16.33
C MET A 23 -10.93 1.77 15.34
N PRO A 24 -11.39 3.01 15.17
CA PRO A 24 -10.85 3.95 14.17
C PRO A 24 -9.36 4.28 14.40
N GLN A 25 -8.83 3.99 15.60
CA GLN A 25 -7.40 4.17 15.91
C GLN A 25 -6.48 3.20 15.15
N GLN A 26 -6.99 2.11 14.57
CA GLN A 26 -6.18 1.10 13.86
C GLN A 26 -5.55 1.66 12.57
N ALA A 27 -6.34 2.37 11.76
CA ALA A 27 -5.83 3.04 10.55
C ALA A 27 -4.85 4.17 10.91
N LEU A 28 -5.14 4.94 11.96
CA LEU A 28 -4.24 6.01 12.40
C LEU A 28 -2.91 5.48 12.97
N ALA A 29 -2.95 4.35 13.66
CA ALA A 29 -1.76 3.66 14.16
C ALA A 29 -0.90 3.14 13.01
N LEU A 30 -1.49 2.57 11.96
CA LEU A 30 -0.77 2.12 10.77
C LEU A 30 -0.19 3.27 9.94
N MET A 31 -0.90 4.40 9.87
CA MET A 31 -0.45 5.57 9.10
C MET A 31 0.81 6.20 9.69
N ASN A 32 0.98 6.19 11.01
CA ASN A 32 2.11 6.83 11.70
C ASN A 32 3.20 5.84 12.18
N ASN A 33 3.04 4.55 11.96
CA ASN A 33 3.98 3.55 12.46
C ASN A 33 5.18 3.36 11.52
N GLU A 34 6.40 3.53 12.05
CA GLU A 34 7.66 3.33 11.33
C GLU A 34 7.81 1.93 10.74
N LEU A 35 7.27 0.90 11.40
CA LEU A 35 7.27 -0.47 10.92
C LEU A 35 6.50 -0.59 9.58
N VAL A 36 5.35 0.07 9.47
CA VAL A 36 4.52 0.03 8.27
C VAL A 36 5.22 0.77 7.14
N LEU A 37 5.83 1.93 7.43
CA LEU A 37 6.63 2.67 6.45
C LEU A 37 7.84 1.86 5.96
N ALA A 38 8.53 1.16 6.86
CA ALA A 38 9.65 0.28 6.50
C ALA A 38 9.17 -0.89 5.62
N ALA A 39 8.08 -1.55 6.01
CA ALA A 39 7.47 -2.61 5.22
C ALA A 39 7.01 -2.11 3.84
N SER A 40 6.45 -0.91 3.74
CA SER A 40 6.03 -0.32 2.46
C SER A 40 7.22 -0.08 1.53
N ARG A 41 8.37 0.34 2.06
CA ARG A 41 9.60 0.51 1.28
C ARG A 41 10.10 -0.82 0.73
N THR A 42 10.27 -1.80 1.61
CA THR A 42 10.74 -3.14 1.23
C THR A 42 9.83 -3.79 0.21
N LEU A 43 8.51 -3.68 0.39
CA LEU A 43 7.56 -4.27 -0.54
C LEU A 43 7.55 -3.57 -1.89
N ALA A 44 7.57 -2.23 -1.93
CA ALA A 44 7.62 -1.48 -3.18
C ALA A 44 8.89 -1.79 -3.99
N GLU A 45 10.05 -1.90 -3.32
CA GLU A 45 11.31 -2.27 -3.96
C GLU A 45 11.27 -3.69 -4.52
N ARG A 46 10.76 -4.65 -3.73
CA ARG A 46 10.66 -6.04 -4.15
C ARG A 46 9.77 -6.20 -5.39
N LEU A 47 8.56 -5.63 -5.36
CA LEU A 47 7.64 -5.70 -6.49
C LEU A 47 8.22 -5.04 -7.75
N TRP A 48 8.91 -3.91 -7.60
CA TRP A 48 9.54 -3.24 -8.75
C TRP A 48 10.71 -4.03 -9.34
N GLN A 49 11.47 -4.76 -8.52
CA GLN A 49 12.54 -5.65 -8.98
C GLN A 49 12.01 -6.93 -9.64
N GLU A 50 10.80 -7.37 -9.31
CA GLU A 50 10.16 -8.54 -9.91
C GLU A 50 9.59 -8.25 -11.31
N LEU A 51 9.32 -6.97 -11.64
CA LEU A 51 8.76 -6.53 -12.93
C LEU A 51 9.46 -7.18 -14.16
N PRO A 52 10.80 -7.19 -14.28
CA PRO A 52 11.48 -7.80 -15.43
C PRO A 52 11.34 -9.33 -15.46
N ALA A 53 11.34 -9.98 -14.29
CA ALA A 53 11.26 -11.44 -14.17
C ALA A 53 9.84 -11.96 -14.44
N ALA A 54 8.82 -11.17 -14.12
CA ALA A 54 7.42 -11.48 -14.37
C ALA A 54 6.98 -11.27 -15.83
N GLY A 55 7.91 -10.94 -16.74
CA GLY A 55 7.59 -10.59 -18.12
C GLY A 55 6.80 -9.27 -18.22
N GLY A 56 6.93 -8.40 -17.21
CA GLY A 56 6.30 -7.09 -17.20
C GLY A 56 6.81 -6.20 -18.34
N PRO A 57 6.08 -5.11 -18.65
CA PRO A 57 6.49 -4.17 -19.68
C PRO A 57 7.91 -3.66 -19.41
N ALA A 58 8.67 -3.47 -20.50
CA ALA A 58 9.99 -2.86 -20.39
C ALA A 58 9.87 -1.51 -19.66
N THR A 59 10.82 -1.21 -18.78
CA THR A 59 10.85 0.03 -17.97
C THR A 59 10.82 1.32 -18.80
N ALA A 60 10.96 1.22 -20.12
CA ALA A 60 10.80 2.33 -21.07
C ALA A 60 9.34 2.81 -21.19
N ASP A 61 8.35 1.94 -20.98
CA ASP A 61 6.93 2.36 -20.90
C ASP A 61 6.52 2.54 -19.43
N ALA A 62 6.65 3.77 -18.97
CA ALA A 62 6.32 4.14 -17.59
C ALA A 62 4.83 3.90 -17.26
N ALA A 63 3.93 4.09 -18.22
CA ALA A 63 2.49 3.94 -17.97
C ALA A 63 2.12 2.46 -17.82
N ALA A 64 2.66 1.60 -18.68
CA ALA A 64 2.47 0.16 -18.58
C ALA A 64 3.13 -0.41 -17.31
N SER A 65 4.33 0.07 -16.96
CA SER A 65 5.04 -0.34 -15.73
C SER A 65 4.27 0.05 -14.47
N ASP A 66 3.66 1.24 -14.46
CA ASP A 66 2.80 1.69 -13.37
C ASP A 66 1.54 0.84 -13.25
N ALA A 67 0.89 0.50 -14.37
CA ALA A 67 -0.30 -0.34 -14.37
C ALA A 67 0.01 -1.75 -13.84
N TRP A 68 1.14 -2.33 -14.27
CA TRP A 68 1.61 -3.62 -13.74
C TRP A 68 1.86 -3.52 -12.22
N PHE A 69 2.54 -2.47 -11.77
CA PHE A 69 2.86 -2.28 -10.36
C PHE A 69 1.59 -2.15 -9.51
N VAL A 70 0.58 -1.42 -9.98
CA VAL A 70 -0.72 -1.31 -9.31
C VAL A 70 -1.36 -2.68 -9.17
N THR A 71 -1.45 -3.47 -10.24
CA THR A 71 -2.00 -4.84 -10.18
C THR A 71 -1.25 -5.70 -9.17
N ALA A 72 0.08 -5.73 -9.26
CA ALA A 72 0.92 -6.54 -8.37
C ALA A 72 0.77 -6.12 -6.90
N ALA A 73 0.66 -4.82 -6.62
CA ALA A 73 0.44 -4.30 -5.27
C ALA A 73 -0.91 -4.74 -4.69
N PHE A 74 -1.99 -4.67 -5.48
CA PHE A 74 -3.32 -5.13 -5.08
C PHE A 74 -3.35 -6.64 -4.83
N GLU A 75 -2.76 -7.43 -5.72
CA GLU A 75 -2.70 -8.89 -5.57
C GLU A 75 -1.87 -9.30 -4.34
N GLN A 76 -0.80 -8.57 -4.04
CA GLN A 76 0.08 -8.89 -2.92
C GLN A 76 -0.48 -8.45 -1.56
N ILE A 77 -1.21 -7.33 -1.50
CA ILE A 77 -1.70 -6.74 -0.23
C ILE A 77 -3.15 -7.14 0.04
N LEU A 78 -4.01 -7.03 -0.98
CA LEU A 78 -5.45 -7.27 -0.87
C LEU A 78 -5.85 -8.65 -1.41
N THR A 79 -4.91 -9.45 -1.93
CA THR A 79 -5.15 -10.81 -2.42
C THR A 79 -6.20 -10.91 -3.54
N ARG A 80 -6.38 -9.81 -4.29
CA ARG A 80 -7.29 -9.72 -5.43
C ARG A 80 -6.75 -8.75 -6.48
N PRO A 81 -7.16 -8.89 -7.75
CA PRO A 81 -6.87 -7.87 -8.75
C PRO A 81 -7.64 -6.56 -8.45
N PRO A 82 -7.11 -5.40 -8.88
CA PRO A 82 -7.83 -4.13 -8.79
C PRO A 82 -8.97 -4.09 -9.80
N THR A 83 -10.04 -3.38 -9.46
CA THR A 83 -11.10 -3.00 -10.40
C THR A 83 -10.62 -1.90 -11.34
N ALA A 84 -11.30 -1.70 -12.47
CA ALA A 84 -10.95 -0.64 -13.43
C ALA A 84 -10.92 0.76 -12.79
N GLN A 85 -11.83 1.04 -11.84
CA GLN A 85 -11.87 2.30 -11.11
C GLN A 85 -10.68 2.43 -10.15
N GLU A 86 -10.34 1.38 -9.41
CA GLU A 86 -9.19 1.38 -8.49
C GLU A 86 -7.87 1.54 -9.24
N THR A 87 -7.72 0.90 -10.40
CA THR A 87 -6.56 1.08 -11.26
C THR A 87 -6.44 2.52 -11.72
N ALA A 88 -7.53 3.13 -12.21
CA ALA A 88 -7.52 4.52 -12.64
C ALA A 88 -7.15 5.49 -11.52
N LEU A 89 -7.74 5.32 -10.33
CA LEU A 89 -7.43 6.15 -9.15
C LEU A 89 -5.98 5.96 -8.68
N SER A 90 -5.47 4.74 -8.69
CA SER A 90 -4.09 4.44 -8.27
C SER A 90 -3.06 5.03 -9.23
N LEU A 91 -3.31 4.95 -10.54
CA LEU A 91 -2.47 5.58 -11.55
C LEU A 91 -2.48 7.11 -11.45
N GLU A 92 -3.65 7.68 -11.19
CA GLU A 92 -3.77 9.11 -10.94
C GLU A 92 -3.04 9.52 -9.66
N PHE A 93 -3.15 8.74 -8.59
CA PHE A 93 -2.42 8.95 -7.34
C PHE A 93 -0.91 8.96 -7.56
N LEU A 94 -0.36 7.99 -8.29
CA LEU A 94 1.08 7.96 -8.61
C LEU A 94 1.54 9.21 -9.36
N LYS A 95 0.74 9.69 -10.33
CA LYS A 95 1.04 10.93 -11.07
C LYS A 95 1.03 12.16 -10.14
N ARG A 96 -0.01 12.31 -9.33
CA ARG A 96 -0.14 13.43 -8.38
C ARG A 96 1.01 13.43 -7.37
N GLN A 97 1.38 12.25 -6.86
CA GLN A 97 2.43 12.11 -5.86
C GLN A 97 3.82 12.45 -6.41
N ARG A 98 4.13 12.05 -7.65
CA ARG A 98 5.36 12.46 -8.35
C ARG A 98 5.45 13.98 -8.48
N SER A 99 4.37 14.61 -8.93
CA SER A 99 4.30 16.07 -9.07
C SER A 99 4.45 16.78 -7.73
N ALA A 100 3.83 16.26 -6.66
CA ALA A 100 3.97 16.81 -5.32
C ALA A 100 5.41 16.73 -4.79
N TYR A 101 6.10 15.59 -4.99
CA TYR A 101 7.50 15.46 -4.59
C TYR A 101 8.44 16.38 -5.37
N ALA A 102 8.19 16.54 -6.67
CA ALA A 102 8.95 17.47 -7.50
C ALA A 102 8.72 18.92 -7.07
N ALA A 103 7.47 19.32 -6.83
CA ALA A 103 7.12 20.67 -6.39
C ALA A 103 7.69 21.01 -4.99
N ALA A 104 7.74 20.02 -4.09
CA ALA A 104 8.34 20.17 -2.77
C ALA A 104 9.88 20.17 -2.79
N GLY A 105 10.52 19.88 -3.94
CA GLY A 105 11.98 19.76 -4.05
C GLY A 105 12.56 18.56 -3.30
N VAL A 106 11.72 17.61 -2.89
CA VAL A 106 12.11 16.48 -2.02
C VAL A 106 12.66 15.30 -2.82
N ALA A 107 12.21 15.13 -4.07
CA ALA A 107 12.73 14.14 -5.01
C ALA A 107 12.36 14.53 -6.46
N SER A 108 13.14 14.06 -7.44
CA SER A 108 12.88 14.29 -8.87
C SER A 108 13.09 13.02 -9.71
N GLY A 109 12.49 12.98 -10.90
CA GLY A 109 12.62 11.87 -11.84
C GLY A 109 12.28 10.51 -11.21
N GLU A 110 13.19 9.55 -11.35
CA GLU A 110 13.00 8.18 -10.83
C GLU A 110 12.88 8.14 -9.30
N GLN A 111 13.54 9.06 -8.57
CA GLN A 111 13.42 9.10 -7.12
C GLN A 111 12.00 9.48 -6.69
N ALA A 112 11.37 10.41 -7.40
CA ALA A 112 9.97 10.77 -7.16
C ALA A 112 9.04 9.60 -7.52
N ALA A 113 9.33 8.87 -8.60
CA ALA A 113 8.58 7.67 -8.98
C ALA A 113 8.66 6.57 -7.92
N ALA A 114 9.87 6.26 -7.44
CA ALA A 114 10.11 5.27 -6.39
C ALA A 114 9.37 5.64 -5.08
N ARG A 115 9.46 6.88 -4.62
CA ARG A 115 8.74 7.34 -3.42
C ARG A 115 7.22 7.31 -3.59
N SER A 116 6.73 7.55 -4.80
CA SER A 116 5.29 7.46 -5.10
C SER A 116 4.79 6.02 -5.02
N ARG A 117 5.58 5.04 -5.48
CA ARG A 117 5.29 3.60 -5.31
C ARG A 117 5.21 3.22 -3.83
N VAL A 118 6.17 3.68 -3.01
CA VAL A 118 6.14 3.47 -1.54
C VAL A 118 4.87 4.06 -0.92
N SER A 119 4.48 5.28 -1.34
CA SER A 119 3.28 5.95 -0.84
C SER A 119 2.00 5.18 -1.20
N LEU A 120 1.96 4.57 -2.38
CA LEU A 120 0.81 3.75 -2.79
C LEU A 120 0.70 2.49 -1.92
N ILE A 121 1.82 1.78 -1.68
CA ILE A 121 1.83 0.62 -0.79
C ILE A 121 1.40 1.00 0.64
N HIS A 122 1.89 2.14 1.13
CA HIS A 122 1.49 2.66 2.44
C HIS A 122 -0.01 2.97 2.50
N ALA A 123 -0.57 3.58 1.45
CA ALA A 123 -2.01 3.81 1.35
C ALA A 123 -2.81 2.50 1.34
N LEU A 124 -2.33 1.46 0.64
CA LEU A 124 -2.98 0.15 0.58
C LEU A 124 -2.96 -0.59 1.92
N PHE A 125 -1.88 -0.49 2.70
CA PHE A 125 -1.86 -1.02 4.08
C PHE A 125 -2.83 -0.28 5.02
N ASN A 126 -3.22 0.95 4.68
CA ASN A 126 -4.22 1.71 5.43
C ASN A 126 -5.62 1.59 4.81
N HIS A 127 -5.79 0.76 3.79
CA HIS A 127 -7.07 0.57 3.13
C HIS A 127 -8.01 -0.26 4.00
N ASN A 128 -9.31 0.07 3.98
CA ASN A 128 -10.30 -0.67 4.77
C ASN A 128 -10.30 -2.17 4.46
N ASP A 129 -10.22 -2.54 3.18
CA ASP A 129 -10.13 -3.96 2.78
C ASP A 129 -8.91 -4.70 3.34
N PHE A 130 -7.85 -4.00 3.77
CA PHE A 130 -6.71 -4.60 4.45
C PHE A 130 -6.92 -4.69 5.97
N ILE A 131 -7.47 -3.63 6.57
CA ILE A 131 -7.66 -3.53 8.03
C ILE A 131 -8.83 -4.39 8.50
N THR A 132 -9.90 -4.48 7.71
CA THR A 132 -11.11 -5.24 8.05
C THR A 132 -11.21 -6.47 7.16
N ILE A 133 -11.11 -7.66 7.77
CA ILE A 133 -11.52 -8.90 7.11
C ILE A 133 -13.05 -8.84 6.97
N ARG A 134 -13.58 -8.95 5.75
CA ARG A 134 -15.01 -9.16 5.50
C ARG A 134 -15.40 -10.61 5.72
#